data_AF-A0A417HLM7-F1
#
_entry.id   AF-A0A417HLM7-F1
#
_cell.length_a   1.000
_cell.length_b   1.000
_cell.length_c   1.000
_cell.angle_alpha   90.00
_cell.angle_beta   90.00
_cell.angle_gamma   90.00
#
_symmetry.space_group_name_H-M   'P 1'
#
loop_
_entity.id
_entity.type
_entity.pdbx_description
1 polymer ?
#
loop_
_entity_poly.entity_id
_entity_poly.type
_entity_poly.pdbx_seq_one_letter_code
_entity_poly.pdbx_strand_id
1 'polypeptide(L)'
;MEFKAEIKKTFTGPDKLRAVCSVVLDDCFLVKNVRVVEGEKGLFVSLPSRRNVKGEWVEHCFPMTKELRAKLSAAVLEAYEAAVQNEEAAVS
;
A
#
# COMPACT_ATOMS: atom_id res chain seq x y z
N MET A 1 15.23 6.68 -6.94
CA MET A 1 14.26 5.58 -6.92
C MET A 1 12.88 6.18 -7.01
N GLU A 2 12.23 5.95 -8.14
CA GLU A 2 10.86 6.30 -8.45
C GLU A 2 9.93 5.15 -8.05
N PHE A 3 8.75 5.48 -7.55
CA PHE A 3 7.73 4.52 -7.17
C PHE A 3 6.45 4.81 -7.94
N LYS A 4 5.92 3.80 -8.63
CA LYS A 4 4.58 3.85 -9.24
C LYS A 4 3.68 2.87 -8.52
N ALA A 5 2.64 3.38 -7.87
CA ALA A 5 1.66 2.55 -7.19
C ALA A 5 0.43 2.35 -8.08
N GLU A 6 -0.03 1.10 -8.17
CA GLU A 6 -1.22 0.73 -8.91
C GLU A 6 -2.22 0.09 -7.95
N ILE A 7 -3.36 0.74 -7.76
CA ILE A 7 -4.45 0.23 -6.93
C ILE A 7 -5.15 -0.91 -7.68
N LYS A 8 -5.18 -2.10 -7.07
CA LYS A 8 -5.83 -3.28 -7.66
C LYS A 8 -7.27 -3.42 -7.22
N LYS A 9 -7.54 -3.08 -5.96
CA LYS A 9 -8.88 -3.14 -5.38
C LYS A 9 -8.98 -2.23 -4.16
N THR A 10 -10.07 -1.47 -4.09
CA THR A 10 -10.51 -0.72 -2.92
C THR A 10 -11.52 -1.53 -2.11
N PHE A 11 -11.64 -1.21 -0.83
CA PHE A 11 -12.56 -1.89 0.10
C PHE A 11 -13.29 -0.85 0.95
N THR A 12 -14.61 -0.97 0.98
CA THR A 12 -15.49 -0.21 1.86
C THR A 12 -16.12 -1.18 2.87
N GLY A 13 -16.13 -0.81 4.16
CA GLY A 13 -16.63 -1.68 5.22
C GLY A 13 -15.96 -1.46 6.58
N PRO A 14 -16.33 -2.27 7.59
CA PRO A 14 -15.84 -2.13 8.96
C PRO A 14 -14.40 -2.66 9.15
N ASP A 15 -13.85 -3.36 8.17
CA ASP A 15 -12.46 -3.80 8.18
C ASP A 15 -11.53 -2.59 8.02
N LYS A 16 -10.33 -2.70 8.61
CA LYS A 16 -9.25 -1.72 8.49
C LYS A 16 -8.58 -1.77 7.12
N LEU A 17 -8.71 -2.86 6.36
CA LEU A 17 -8.16 -2.93 5.00
C LEU A 17 -8.94 -1.98 4.07
N ARG A 18 -8.23 -1.05 3.44
CA ARG A 18 -8.81 -0.05 2.53
C ARG A 18 -8.44 -0.27 1.07
N ALA A 19 -7.24 -0.76 0.80
CA ALA A 19 -6.88 -1.16 -0.57
C ALA A 19 -5.79 -2.23 -0.59
N VAL A 20 -5.77 -2.98 -1.69
CA VAL A 20 -4.64 -3.81 -2.11
C VAL A 20 -4.07 -3.22 -3.39
N CYS A 21 -2.75 -3.07 -3.44
CA CYS A 21 -2.03 -2.45 -4.53
C CYS A 21 -0.74 -3.20 -4.86
N SER A 22 -0.14 -2.82 -5.98
CA SER A 22 1.23 -3.21 -6.34
C SER A 22 2.07 -1.96 -6.54
N VAL A 23 3.36 -2.05 -6.27
CA VAL A 23 4.31 -0.94 -6.43
C VAL A 23 5.40 -1.37 -7.40
N VAL A 24 5.64 -0.56 -8.42
CA VAL A 24 6.76 -0.70 -9.36
C VAL A 24 7.88 0.25 -8.90
N LEU A 25 9.08 -0.29 -8.74
CA LEU A 25 10.28 0.46 -8.36
C LEU A 25 11.14 0.64 -9.61
N ASP A 26 11.47 1.89 -9.94
CA ASP A 26 12.33 2.27 -11.07
C ASP A 26 11.98 1.53 -12.38
N ASP A 27 10.69 1.30 -12.64
CA ASP A 27 10.16 0.57 -13.81
C ASP A 27 10.74 -0.83 -14.06
N CYS A 28 11.43 -1.42 -13.09
CA CYS A 28 12.18 -2.67 -13.28
C CYS A 28 11.90 -3.74 -12.21
N PHE A 29 11.21 -3.38 -11.12
CA PHE A 29 10.92 -4.32 -10.04
C PHE A 29 9.49 -4.16 -9.52
N LEU A 30 8.73 -5.24 -9.46
CA LEU A 30 7.33 -5.24 -9.02
C LEU A 30 7.17 -5.87 -7.63
N VAL A 31 6.65 -5.09 -6.69
CA VAL A 31 6.24 -5.55 -5.36
C VAL A 31 4.72 -5.71 -5.34
N LYS A 32 4.24 -6.94 -5.16
CA LYS A 32 2.81 -7.26 -5.05
C LYS A 32 2.34 -7.34 -3.60
N ASN A 33 1.04 -7.24 -3.38
CA ASN A 33 0.38 -7.36 -2.08
C ASN A 33 0.79 -6.27 -1.07
N VAL A 34 0.98 -5.05 -1.57
CA VAL A 34 1.08 -3.87 -0.71
C VAL A 34 -0.34 -3.49 -0.29
N ARG A 35 -0.54 -3.13 0.97
CA ARG A 35 -1.87 -2.86 1.54
C ARG A 35 -1.95 -1.44 2.08
N VAL A 36 -3.05 -0.77 1.83
CA VAL A 36 -3.45 0.45 2.54
C VAL A 36 -4.40 0.05 3.66
N VAL A 37 -4.06 0.44 4.89
CA VAL A 37 -4.77 0.03 6.09
C VAL A 37 -5.09 1.26 6.93
N GLU A 38 -6.28 1.31 7.50
CA GLU A 38 -6.68 2.33 8.45
C GLU A 38 -6.26 1.97 9.87
N GLY A 39 -5.33 2.76 10.41
CA GLY A 39 -4.92 2.70 11.80
C GLY A 39 -5.59 3.78 12.64
N GLU A 40 -5.34 3.77 13.94
CA GLU A 40 -5.88 4.75 14.89
C GLU A 40 -5.43 6.19 14.60
N LYS A 41 -4.28 6.36 13.94
CA LYS A 41 -3.68 7.65 13.57
C LYS A 41 -3.90 8.00 12.09
N GLY A 42 -4.79 7.28 11.41
CA GLY A 42 -5.06 7.43 9.97
C GLY A 42 -4.48 6.30 9.13
N LEU A 43 -4.49 6.52 7.81
CA LEU A 43 -4.07 5.54 6.81
C LEU A 43 -2.56 5.30 6.86
N PHE A 44 -2.16 4.04 6.71
CA PHE A 44 -0.76 3.65 6.58
C PHE A 44 -0.59 2.50 5.59
N VAL A 45 0.65 2.36 5.12
CA VAL A 45 1.02 1.31 4.17
C VAL A 45 1.63 0.12 4.92
N SER A 46 1.02 -1.05 4.73
CA SER A 46 1.57 -2.34 5.15
C SER A 46 2.24 -3.00 3.95
N LEU A 47 3.55 -3.21 4.06
CA LEU A 47 4.32 -3.91 3.03
C LEU A 47 4.02 -5.42 3.07
N PRO A 48 4.40 -6.16 2.02
CA PRO A 48 4.11 -7.59 1.93
C PRO A 48 4.82 -8.34 3.05
N SER A 49 4.04 -9.03 3.87
CA SER A 49 4.52 -9.83 4.96
C SER A 49 3.86 -11.20 4.97
N ARG A 50 4.58 -12.20 5.48
CA ARG A 50 4.03 -13.54 5.73
C ARG A 50 4.38 -14.00 7.13
N ARG A 51 3.51 -14.84 7.67
CA ARG A 51 3.75 -15.54 8.92
C ARG A 51 4.67 -16.73 8.65
N ASN A 52 5.79 -16.79 9.37
CA ASN A 52 6.73 -17.90 9.29
C ASN A 52 6.23 -19.13 10.08
N VAL A 53 6.97 -20.25 10.03
CA VAL A 53 6.63 -21.49 10.76
C VAL A 53 6.62 -21.33 12.29
N LYS A 54 7.29 -20.30 12.82
CA LYS A 54 7.29 -19.95 14.25
C LYS A 54 6.12 -19.06 14.65
N GLY A 55 5.30 -18.65 13.69
CA GLY A 55 4.16 -17.78 13.92
C GLY A 55 4.50 -16.28 13.92
N GLU A 56 5.71 -15.89 13.55
CA GLU A 56 6.16 -14.49 13.52
C GLU A 56 5.87 -13.87 12.14
N TRP A 57 5.50 -12.60 12.11
CA TRP A 57 5.33 -11.85 10.86
C TRP A 57 6.67 -11.31 10.39
N VAL A 58 7.04 -11.67 9.16
CA VAL A 58 8.25 -11.18 8.51
C VAL A 58 7.85 -10.39 7.27
N GLU A 59 8.31 -9.14 7.18
CA GLU A 59 8.19 -8.34 5.96
C GLU A 59 9.21 -8.85 4.93
N HIS A 60 8.74 -9.12 3.71
CA HIS A 60 9.59 -9.54 2.60
C HIS A 60 10.19 -8.35 1.85
N CYS A 61 9.52 -7.20 1.91
CA CYS A 61 10.01 -5.95 1.37
C CYS A 61 10.22 -4.98 2.53
N PHE A 62 11.46 -4.58 2.77
CA PHE A 62 11.80 -3.71 3.91
C PHE A 62 12.68 -2.53 3.44
N PRO A 63 12.14 -1.31 3.36
CA PRO A 63 12.94 -0.13 3.08
C PRO A 63 13.89 0.14 4.26
N MET A 64 15.20 0.10 4.00
CA MET A 64 16.24 0.24 5.03
C MET A 64 16.29 1.64 5.65
N THR A 65 15.89 2.68 4.90
CA THR A 65 15.94 4.07 5.36
C THR A 65 14.53 4.64 5.58
N LYS A 66 14.43 5.54 6.56
CA LYS A 66 13.18 6.26 6.85
C LYS A 66 12.68 7.07 5.65
N GLU A 67 13.61 7.68 4.91
CA GLU A 67 13.31 8.47 3.72
C GLU A 67 12.66 7.63 2.62
N LEU A 68 13.24 6.45 2.34
CA LEU A 68 12.68 5.54 1.33
C LEU A 68 11.31 5.03 1.73
N ARG A 69 11.13 4.71 3.02
CA ARG A 69 9.83 4.29 3.57
C ARG A 69 8.78 5.39 3.42
N ALA A 70 9.13 6.64 3.73
CA ALA A 70 8.24 7.79 3.59
C ALA A 70 7.84 8.00 2.12
N LYS A 71 8.82 8.02 1.20
CA LYS A 71 8.57 8.18 -0.25
C LYS A 71 7.66 7.09 -0.82
N LEU A 72 7.93 5.82 -0.48
CA LEU A 72 7.09 4.70 -0.91
C LEU A 72 5.68 4.82 -0.34
N SER A 73 5.56 5.16 0.94
CA SER A 73 4.26 5.27 1.60
C SER A 73 3.43 6.40 1.01
N ALA A 74 4.05 7.56 0.74
CA ALA A 74 3.40 8.70 0.10
C ALA A 74 2.87 8.31 -1.30
N ALA A 75 3.70 7.72 -2.15
CA ALA A 75 3.29 7.32 -3.51
C ALA A 75 2.09 6.35 -3.52
N VAL A 76 2.04 5.43 -2.55
CA VAL A 76 0.91 4.49 -2.42
C VAL A 76 -0.36 5.18 -1.91
N LEU A 77 -0.23 6.08 -0.91
CA LEU A 77 -1.37 6.79 -0.34
C LEU A 77 -1.97 7.78 -1.35
N GLU A 78 -1.13 8.51 -2.09
CA GLU A 78 -1.56 9.40 -3.18
C GLU A 78 -2.33 8.65 -4.27
N ALA A 79 -1.82 7.48 -4.70
CA ALA A 79 -2.52 6.65 -5.68
C ALA A 79 -3.85 6.11 -5.14
N TYR A 80 -3.94 5.83 -3.84
CA TYR A 80 -5.18 5.41 -3.20
C TYR A 80 -6.20 6.55 -3.16
N GLU A 81 -5.80 7.74 -2.73
CA GLU A 81 -6.67 8.92 -2.70
C GLU A 81 -7.23 9.23 -4.10
N ALA A 82 -6.38 9.21 -5.13
CA ALA A 82 -6.81 9.40 -6.51
C ALA A 82 -7.82 8.34 -6.97
N ALA A 83 -7.63 7.08 -6.59
CA ALA A 83 -8.56 6.00 -6.92
C ALA A 83 -9.92 6.17 -6.24
N VAL A 84 -9.93 6.57 -4.97
CA VAL A 84 -11.18 6.85 -4.22
C VAL A 84 -11.93 8.01 -4.85
N GLN A 85 -11.26 9.12 -5.17
CA GLN A 85 -11.89 10.27 -5.81
C GLN A 85 -12.48 9.92 -7.18
N ASN A 86 -11.79 9.09 -7.96
CA ASN A 86 -12.30 8.63 -9.26
C ASN A 86 -13.52 7.70 -9.12
N GLU A 87 -13.55 6.84 -8.09
CA GLU A 87 -14.74 6.02 -7.78
C GLU A 87 -15.92 6.89 -7.33
N GLU A 88 -15.71 7.89 -6.47
CA GLU A 88 -16.76 8.83 -6.02
C GLU A 88 -17.34 9.65 -7.18
N ALA A 89 -16.48 10.10 -8.10
CA ALA A 89 -16.89 10.83 -9.30
C ALA A 89 -17.64 9.95 -10.31
N ALA A 90 -17.39 8.64 -10.34
CA ALA A 90 -18.10 7.70 -11.21
C ALA A 90 -19.49 7.28 -10.66
N VAL A 91 -19.73 7.51 -9.36
CA VAL A 91 -20.99 7.18 -8.67
C VAL A 91 -21.92 8.40 -8.57
N SER A 92 -21.42 9.61 -8.80
CA SER A 92 -22.19 10.87 -8.89
C SER A 92 -22.72 11.13 -10.30
#